data_AF-A0A959KJT4-F1
#
_entry.id   AF-A0A959KJT4-F1
#
_cell.length_a   1.000
_cell.length_b   1.000
_cell.length_c   1.000
_cell.angle_alpha   90.00
_cell.angle_beta   90.00
_cell.angle_gamma   90.00
#
_symmetry.space_group_name_H-M   'P 1'
#
loop_
_entity.id
_entity.type
_entity.pdbx_description
1 polymer ?
#
loop_
_entity_poly.entity_id
_entity_poly.type
_entity_poly.pdbx_seq_one_letter_code
_entity_poly.pdbx_strand_id
1 'polypeptide(L)'
;MNRRATLATLLGKGSRTQQATAVRPPVGAGLDPYAGPWGFEQAAHLLRRTIFSPTYAQMKTVADMGLPATIDQLLADQPMPDPPLNHNFAGDPYVPIGETWIDAAYQIGFGNKFYRFQSLYAWTVGNLLQEGISLREKMTLFWHNHFVTAEINDPKYTYRYITLLRSQALGNFRQLAKDITIDPAMLRYLNGNENTKVAPNENYARELLE
;
A
#
# COMPACT_ATOMS: atom_id res chain seq x y z
N MET A 1 -25.17 -48.40 34.71
CA MET A 1 -25.63 -47.03 34.43
C MET A 1 -24.62 -46.32 33.56
N ASN A 2 -24.97 -46.03 32.31
CA ASN A 2 -24.04 -45.51 31.30
C ASN A 2 -24.00 -43.97 31.36
N ARG A 3 -22.91 -43.40 31.91
CA ARG A 3 -22.73 -41.95 32.15
C ARG A 3 -22.80 -41.09 30.89
N ARG A 4 -22.71 -41.69 29.70
CA ARG A 4 -22.84 -41.00 28.41
C ARG A 4 -24.27 -40.62 28.04
N ALA A 5 -25.28 -41.33 28.55
CA ALA A 5 -26.67 -41.04 28.21
C ALA A 5 -27.21 -39.80 28.95
N THR A 6 -26.63 -39.45 30.10
CA THR A 6 -27.14 -38.40 30.99
C THR A 6 -26.77 -36.98 30.54
N LEU A 7 -25.69 -36.82 29.77
CA LEU A 7 -25.21 -35.51 29.28
C LEU A 7 -25.92 -35.03 28.01
N ALA A 8 -26.51 -35.94 27.22
CA ALA A 8 -27.22 -35.58 25.99
C ALA A 8 -28.58 -34.90 26.27
N THR A 9 -29.17 -35.15 27.43
CA THR A 9 -30.48 -34.60 27.83
C THR A 9 -30.36 -33.21 28.48
N LEU A 10 -29.18 -32.84 29.00
CA LEU A 10 -28.93 -31.57 29.70
C LEU A 10 -28.53 -30.41 28.77
N LEU A 11 -28.06 -30.70 27.56
CA LEU A 11 -27.49 -29.70 26.65
C LEU A 11 -28.33 -29.46 25.39
N GLY A 12 -29.66 -29.44 25.55
CA GLY A 12 -30.67 -29.02 24.57
C GLY A 12 -30.20 -28.96 23.12
N LYS A 13 -30.57 -29.96 22.30
CA LYS A 13 -30.34 -29.92 20.84
C LYS A 13 -31.10 -28.73 20.24
N GLY A 14 -30.45 -27.58 20.21
CA GLY A 14 -30.87 -26.44 19.42
C GLY A 14 -30.85 -26.85 17.95
N SER A 15 -32.01 -26.82 17.33
CA SER A 15 -32.16 -26.81 15.88
C SER A 15 -31.36 -25.62 15.33
N ARG A 16 -30.13 -25.86 14.86
CA ARG A 16 -29.41 -24.90 14.03
C ARG A 16 -30.10 -24.93 12.67
N THR A 17 -30.96 -23.95 12.42
CA THR A 17 -31.40 -23.64 11.07
C THR A 17 -30.15 -23.34 10.26
N GLN A 18 -29.77 -24.24 9.36
CA GLN A 18 -28.74 -23.95 8.36
C GLN A 18 -29.29 -22.79 7.53
N GLN A 19 -28.81 -21.57 7.78
CA GLN A 19 -28.92 -20.51 6.79
C GLN A 19 -28.20 -21.05 5.55
N ALA A 20 -28.95 -21.23 4.47
CA ALA A 20 -28.40 -21.63 3.18
C ALA A 20 -27.25 -20.67 2.87
N THR A 21 -26.01 -21.18 2.82
CA THR A 21 -24.89 -20.41 2.31
C THR A 21 -25.25 -20.06 0.88
N ALA A 22 -25.57 -18.79 0.64
CA ALA A 22 -25.86 -18.29 -0.69
C ALA A 22 -24.70 -18.72 -1.59
N VAL A 23 -24.97 -19.65 -2.51
CA VAL A 23 -23.97 -20.11 -3.46
C VAL A 23 -23.58 -18.87 -4.25
N ARG A 24 -22.35 -18.38 -4.06
CA ARG A 24 -21.83 -17.28 -4.87
C ARG A 24 -21.86 -17.75 -6.32
N PRO A 25 -22.60 -17.08 -7.21
CA PRO A 25 -22.61 -17.47 -8.61
C PRO A 25 -21.17 -17.44 -9.15
N PRO A 26 -20.81 -18.33 -10.08
CA PRO A 26 -19.51 -18.30 -10.72
C PRO A 26 -19.28 -16.90 -11.33
N VAL A 27 -18.05 -16.39 -11.22
CA VAL A 27 -17.67 -15.08 -11.73
C VAL A 27 -17.69 -15.14 -13.26
N GLY A 28 -18.85 -14.86 -13.86
CA GLY A 28 -19.01 -14.65 -15.31
C GLY A 28 -18.68 -13.22 -15.70
N ALA A 29 -17.56 -12.67 -15.21
CA ALA A 29 -17.25 -11.25 -15.39
C ALA A 29 -16.71 -10.96 -16.80
N GLY A 30 -17.49 -10.24 -17.60
CA GLY A 30 -17.00 -9.43 -18.73
C GLY A 30 -16.55 -8.04 -18.26
N LEU A 31 -16.27 -7.15 -19.21
CA LEU A 31 -16.00 -5.72 -18.94
C LEU A 31 -17.29 -4.91 -18.71
N ASP A 32 -18.45 -5.57 -18.68
CA ASP A 32 -19.73 -4.92 -18.50
C ASP A 32 -19.87 -4.31 -17.10
N PRO A 33 -20.49 -3.12 -16.98
CA PRO A 33 -20.76 -2.52 -15.69
C PRO A 33 -21.55 -3.46 -14.77
N TYR A 34 -21.18 -3.49 -13.50
CA TYR A 34 -21.89 -4.27 -12.48
C TYR A 34 -23.34 -3.78 -12.33
N ALA A 35 -24.31 -4.68 -12.56
CA ALA A 35 -25.74 -4.41 -12.46
C ALA A 35 -26.41 -5.08 -11.25
N GLY A 36 -25.64 -5.66 -10.33
CA GLY A 36 -26.16 -6.30 -9.12
C GLY A 36 -26.56 -5.29 -8.03
N PRO A 37 -27.06 -5.77 -6.88
CA PRO A 37 -27.47 -4.90 -5.79
C PRO A 37 -26.28 -4.11 -5.24
N TRP A 38 -26.50 -2.84 -4.92
CA TRP A 38 -25.54 -2.01 -4.21
C TRP A 38 -26.10 -1.64 -2.83
N GLY A 39 -25.35 -1.97 -1.78
CA GLY A 39 -25.68 -1.67 -0.41
C GLY A 39 -24.47 -1.82 0.50
N PHE A 40 -24.68 -1.74 1.81
CA PHE A 40 -23.61 -1.72 2.81
C PHE A 40 -22.61 -2.88 2.66
N GLU A 41 -23.09 -4.09 2.39
CA GLU A 41 -22.21 -5.26 2.28
C GLU A 41 -21.28 -5.19 1.05
N GLN A 42 -21.80 -4.74 -0.10
CA GLN A 42 -21.00 -4.58 -1.32
C GLN A 42 -20.01 -3.42 -1.17
N ALA A 43 -20.45 -2.30 -0.62
CA ALA A 43 -19.62 -1.15 -0.25
C ALA A 43 -18.48 -1.56 0.68
N ALA A 44 -18.79 -2.24 1.77
CA ALA A 44 -17.82 -2.70 2.75
C ALA A 44 -16.85 -3.73 2.16
N HIS A 45 -17.32 -4.61 1.29
CA HIS A 45 -16.45 -5.55 0.59
C HIS A 45 -15.47 -4.83 -0.33
N LEU A 46 -15.97 -3.89 -1.15
CA LEU A 46 -15.14 -3.10 -2.06
C LEU A 46 -14.05 -2.36 -1.28
N LEU A 47 -14.42 -1.57 -0.27
CA LEU A 47 -13.43 -0.79 0.50
C LEU A 47 -12.38 -1.66 1.20
N ARG A 48 -12.75 -2.82 1.74
CA ARG A 48 -11.77 -3.74 2.36
C ARG A 48 -10.76 -4.29 1.35
N ARG A 49 -11.09 -4.28 0.06
CA ARG A 49 -10.21 -4.71 -1.04
C ARG A 49 -9.42 -3.56 -1.64
N THR A 50 -9.97 -2.34 -1.63
CA THR A 50 -9.40 -1.20 -2.34
C THR A 50 -8.71 -0.17 -1.46
N ILE A 51 -8.90 -0.17 -0.13
CA ILE A 51 -8.23 0.76 0.78
C ILE A 51 -7.69 0.05 2.02
N PHE A 52 -6.88 0.75 2.83
CA PHE A 52 -6.45 0.27 4.14
C PHE A 52 -7.43 0.72 5.22
N SER A 53 -7.73 -0.18 6.16
CA SER A 53 -8.50 0.13 7.38
C SER A 53 -9.79 0.92 7.17
N PRO A 54 -10.70 0.52 6.26
CA PRO A 54 -11.95 1.25 6.03
C PRO A 54 -12.79 1.33 7.32
N THR A 55 -13.24 2.54 7.65
CA THR A 55 -14.10 2.79 8.80
C THR A 55 -15.57 2.49 8.47
N TYR A 56 -16.38 2.23 9.50
CA TYR A 56 -17.82 2.05 9.35
C TYR A 56 -18.50 3.26 8.71
N ALA A 57 -18.05 4.47 9.05
CA ALA A 57 -18.56 5.71 8.48
C ALA A 57 -18.29 5.78 6.97
N GLN A 58 -17.06 5.49 6.53
CA GLN A 58 -16.73 5.45 5.09
C GLN A 58 -17.55 4.39 4.35
N MET A 59 -17.76 3.20 4.94
CA MET A 59 -18.59 2.15 4.33
C MET A 59 -20.04 2.60 4.13
N LYS A 60 -20.61 3.33 5.09
CA LYS A 60 -21.94 3.95 4.93
C LYS A 60 -21.94 4.99 3.83
N THR A 61 -20.98 5.93 3.86
CA THR A 61 -20.86 6.99 2.87
C THR A 61 -20.85 6.43 1.45
N VAL A 62 -20.05 5.40 1.18
CA VAL A 62 -19.96 4.82 -0.17
C VAL A 62 -21.17 3.96 -0.53
N ALA A 63 -21.84 3.34 0.45
CA ALA A 63 -23.10 2.66 0.21
C ALA A 63 -24.17 3.65 -0.27
N ASP A 64 -24.25 4.82 0.37
CA ASP A 64 -25.26 5.85 0.08
C ASP A 64 -24.98 6.59 -1.24
N MET A 65 -23.71 6.85 -1.59
CA MET A 65 -23.37 7.58 -2.82
C MET A 65 -23.48 6.73 -4.11
N GLY A 66 -23.62 5.40 -3.98
CA GLY A 66 -23.73 4.50 -5.12
C GLY A 66 -22.39 4.05 -5.71
N LEU A 67 -22.42 2.94 -6.45
CA LEU A 67 -21.22 2.32 -7.03
C LEU A 67 -20.44 3.25 -7.99
N PRO A 68 -21.06 3.90 -8.99
CA PRO A 68 -20.31 4.72 -9.95
C PRO A 68 -19.52 5.83 -9.26
N ALA A 69 -20.17 6.62 -8.40
CA ALA A 69 -19.51 7.67 -7.64
C ALA A 69 -18.40 7.13 -6.73
N THR A 70 -18.60 5.94 -6.13
CA THR A 70 -17.58 5.29 -5.30
C THR A 70 -16.33 4.95 -6.11
N ILE A 71 -16.50 4.44 -7.34
CA ILE A 71 -15.38 4.13 -8.23
C ILE A 71 -14.66 5.42 -8.64
N ASP A 72 -15.40 6.46 -9.01
CA ASP A 72 -14.82 7.76 -9.34
C ASP A 72 -14.01 8.33 -8.16
N GLN A 73 -14.54 8.24 -6.94
CA GLN A 73 -13.86 8.68 -5.72
C GLN A 73 -12.59 7.87 -5.43
N LEU A 74 -12.64 6.54 -5.58
CA LEU A 74 -11.47 5.67 -5.36
C LEU A 74 -10.34 5.94 -6.37
N LEU A 75 -10.69 6.33 -7.60
CA LEU A 75 -9.76 6.59 -8.69
C LEU A 75 -9.38 8.07 -8.84
N ALA A 76 -9.99 8.95 -8.05
CA ALA A 76 -9.73 10.37 -8.09
C ALA A 76 -8.26 10.67 -7.76
N ASP A 77 -7.66 11.59 -8.50
CA ASP A 77 -6.34 12.08 -8.17
C ASP A 77 -6.38 12.90 -6.88
N GLN A 78 -5.46 12.61 -5.98
CA GLN A 78 -5.31 13.26 -4.67
C GLN A 78 -3.99 14.06 -4.65
N PRO A 79 -3.85 15.12 -3.85
CA PRO A 79 -2.55 15.73 -3.65
C PRO A 79 -1.54 14.69 -3.12
N MET A 80 -0.27 14.83 -3.50
CA MET A 80 0.79 14.03 -2.89
C MET A 80 0.93 14.38 -1.39
N PRO A 81 1.20 13.40 -0.52
CA PRO A 81 1.44 13.68 0.89
C PRO A 81 2.67 14.57 1.07
N ASP A 82 2.63 15.43 2.08
CA ASP A 82 3.79 16.24 2.47
C ASP A 82 4.99 15.35 2.80
N PRO A 83 6.24 15.82 2.61
CA PRO A 83 7.44 15.04 2.92
C PRO A 83 7.52 14.56 4.37
N PRO A 84 8.24 13.44 4.65
CA PRO A 84 8.48 12.98 6.00
C PRO A 84 9.26 14.03 6.81
N LEU A 85 8.88 14.17 8.07
CA LEU A 85 9.49 15.10 9.01
C LEU A 85 10.40 14.37 9.99
N ASN A 86 11.39 15.08 10.53
CA ASN A 86 12.08 14.64 11.74
C ASN A 86 11.07 14.70 12.91
N HIS A 87 10.60 13.54 13.38
CA HIS A 87 9.55 13.49 14.38
C HIS A 87 10.07 13.44 15.83
N ASN A 88 11.34 13.10 16.07
CA ASN A 88 11.82 12.86 17.44
C ASN A 88 13.32 13.07 17.71
N PHE A 89 14.15 13.39 16.72
CA PHE A 89 15.60 13.42 16.93
C PHE A 89 16.14 14.85 16.97
N ALA A 90 16.26 15.41 18.17
CA ALA A 90 16.81 16.76 18.39
C ALA A 90 18.32 16.87 18.11
N GLY A 91 19.02 15.74 17.91
CA GLY A 91 20.47 15.71 17.71
C GLY A 91 20.94 15.93 16.28
N ASP A 92 20.05 16.06 15.28
CA ASP A 92 20.43 16.40 13.91
C ASP A 92 20.61 17.93 13.81
N PRO A 93 21.85 18.44 13.59
CA PRO A 93 22.09 19.87 13.55
C PRO A 93 21.60 20.53 12.25
N TYR A 94 21.25 19.74 11.23
CA TYR A 94 20.75 20.22 9.95
C TYR A 94 19.23 20.16 9.85
N VAL A 95 18.57 19.32 10.65
CA VAL A 95 17.13 19.09 10.57
C VAL A 95 16.51 19.13 11.97
N PRO A 96 16.01 20.29 12.42
CA PRO A 96 15.22 20.39 13.64
C PRO A 96 13.99 19.46 13.64
N ILE A 97 13.46 19.16 14.83
CA ILE A 97 12.19 18.44 14.95
C ILE A 97 11.08 19.25 14.25
N GLY A 98 10.27 18.59 13.45
CA GLY A 98 9.21 19.21 12.65
C GLY A 98 9.64 19.59 11.22
N GLU A 99 10.94 19.52 10.90
CA GLU A 99 11.45 19.85 9.57
C GLU A 99 11.69 18.60 8.71
N THR A 100 11.66 18.76 7.39
CA THR A 100 11.95 17.65 6.48
C THR A 100 13.45 17.43 6.28
N TRP A 101 13.84 16.17 6.10
CA TRP A 101 15.23 15.75 5.92
C TRP A 101 15.57 15.30 4.49
N ILE A 102 14.59 15.32 3.57
CA ILE A 102 14.71 14.67 2.25
C ILE A 102 15.88 15.21 1.40
N ASP A 103 16.20 16.49 1.55
CA ASP A 103 17.34 17.12 0.87
C ASP A 103 18.51 17.45 1.80
N ALA A 104 18.32 17.36 3.13
CA ALA A 104 19.31 17.74 4.12
C ALA A 104 20.53 16.81 4.14
N ALA A 105 21.75 17.36 4.24
CA ALA A 105 22.99 16.57 4.29
C ALA A 105 23.00 15.52 5.42
N TYR A 106 23.84 14.50 5.26
CA TYR A 106 24.15 13.57 6.34
C TYR A 106 25.36 14.08 7.13
N GLN A 107 25.30 14.01 8.45
CA GLN A 107 26.48 14.19 9.28
C GLN A 107 27.14 12.83 9.55
N ILE A 108 28.45 12.75 9.33
CA ILE A 108 29.22 11.54 9.57
C ILE A 108 29.32 11.29 11.08
N GLY A 109 28.95 10.08 11.52
CA GLY A 109 29.08 9.64 12.92
C GLY A 109 27.87 9.90 13.83
N PHE A 110 26.78 10.50 13.34
CA PHE A 110 25.64 10.94 14.16
C PHE A 110 24.37 10.10 13.99
N GLY A 111 24.44 8.99 13.25
CA GLY A 111 23.31 8.07 13.11
C GLY A 111 22.12 8.66 12.33
N ASN A 112 22.30 9.74 11.55
CA ASN A 112 21.21 10.45 10.89
C ASN A 112 20.34 9.52 10.03
N LYS A 113 20.94 8.51 9.39
CA LYS A 113 20.20 7.53 8.59
C LYS A 113 19.18 6.74 9.41
N PHE A 114 19.53 6.36 10.64
CA PHE A 114 18.69 5.51 11.48
C PHE A 114 17.36 6.19 11.83
N TYR A 115 17.41 7.39 12.41
CA TYR A 115 16.16 8.10 12.78
C TYR A 115 15.36 8.54 11.53
N ARG A 116 16.03 8.85 10.41
CA ARG A 116 15.36 9.17 9.15
C ARG A 116 14.63 7.96 8.56
N PHE A 117 15.16 6.74 8.69
CA PHE A 117 14.43 5.51 8.36
C PHE A 117 13.20 5.32 9.26
N GLN A 118 13.32 5.55 10.57
CA GLN A 118 12.18 5.51 11.47
C GLN A 118 11.11 6.54 11.08
N SER A 119 11.55 7.74 10.72
CA SER A 119 10.66 8.81 10.24
C SER A 119 9.97 8.44 8.93
N LEU A 120 10.70 7.86 7.98
CA LEU A 120 10.15 7.39 6.71
C LEU A 120 9.12 6.26 6.92
N TYR A 121 9.40 5.33 7.82
CA TYR A 121 8.49 4.25 8.16
C TYR A 121 7.20 4.79 8.78
N ALA A 122 7.31 5.64 9.80
CA ALA A 122 6.17 6.28 10.44
C ALA A 122 5.34 7.09 9.43
N TRP A 123 5.99 7.83 8.54
CA TRP A 123 5.34 8.58 7.47
C TRP A 123 4.61 7.68 6.48
N THR A 124 5.25 6.59 6.03
CA THR A 124 4.63 5.65 5.08
C THR A 124 3.40 4.99 5.68
N VAL A 125 3.50 4.51 6.93
CA VAL A 125 2.35 3.92 7.65
C VAL A 125 1.27 4.98 7.92
N GLY A 126 1.65 6.20 8.25
CA GLY A 126 0.74 7.32 8.42
C GLY A 126 -0.10 7.56 7.16
N ASN A 127 0.54 7.66 6.00
CA ASN A 127 -0.14 7.84 4.72
C ASN A 127 -1.08 6.67 4.40
N LEU A 128 -0.62 5.42 4.60
CA LEU A 128 -1.45 4.23 4.44
C LEU A 128 -2.74 4.27 5.27
N LEU A 129 -2.67 4.80 6.51
CA LEU A 129 -3.81 4.85 7.43
C LEU A 129 -4.70 6.08 7.22
N GLN A 130 -4.18 7.14 6.61
CA GLN A 130 -4.86 8.45 6.50
C GLN A 130 -5.34 8.79 5.08
N GLU A 131 -5.12 7.90 4.11
CA GLU A 131 -5.46 8.12 2.69
C GLU A 131 -6.94 8.43 2.40
N GLY A 132 -7.83 8.07 3.33
CA GLY A 132 -9.27 8.24 3.13
C GLY A 132 -9.83 7.22 2.12
N ILE A 133 -10.75 7.65 1.26
CA ILE A 133 -11.36 6.78 0.23
C ILE A 133 -10.60 7.01 -1.07
N SER A 134 -9.45 6.34 -1.21
CA SER A 134 -8.56 6.40 -2.37
C SER A 134 -7.83 5.06 -2.53
N LEU A 135 -7.60 4.65 -3.78
CA LEU A 135 -6.94 3.40 -4.14
C LEU A 135 -5.39 3.52 -4.20
N ARG A 136 -4.86 4.74 -4.16
CA ARG A 136 -3.44 5.04 -4.39
C ARG A 136 -2.49 4.27 -3.50
N GLU A 137 -2.67 4.20 -2.18
CA GLU A 137 -1.66 3.50 -1.35
C GLU A 137 -1.74 1.98 -1.52
N LYS A 138 -2.93 1.43 -1.81
CA LYS A 138 -3.05 0.01 -2.16
C LYS A 138 -2.27 -0.31 -3.43
N MET A 139 -2.39 0.55 -4.44
CA MET A 139 -1.62 0.42 -5.68
C MET A 139 -0.14 0.71 -5.48
N THR A 140 0.22 1.64 -4.60
CA THR A 140 1.61 1.90 -4.22
C THR A 140 2.25 0.64 -3.62
N LEU A 141 1.55 -0.06 -2.72
CA LEU A 141 2.03 -1.33 -2.16
C LEU A 141 2.08 -2.45 -3.22
N PHE A 142 1.10 -2.51 -4.12
CA PHE A 142 1.12 -3.44 -5.24
C PHE A 142 2.37 -3.25 -6.11
N TRP A 143 2.66 -1.99 -6.50
CA TRP A 143 3.85 -1.67 -7.29
C TRP A 143 5.14 -1.88 -6.51
N HIS A 144 5.15 -1.66 -5.20
CA HIS A 144 6.31 -1.96 -4.36
C HIS A 144 6.63 -3.46 -4.37
N ASN A 145 5.61 -4.32 -4.45
CA ASN A 145 5.79 -5.76 -4.58
C ASN A 145 6.19 -6.20 -5.99
N HIS A 146 5.89 -5.39 -7.02
CA HIS A 146 6.25 -5.67 -8.40
C HIS A 146 7.66 -5.18 -8.73
N PHE A 147 7.96 -3.91 -8.46
CA PHE A 147 9.27 -3.30 -8.64
C PHE A 147 10.07 -3.34 -7.33
N VAL A 148 10.42 -4.53 -6.88
CA VAL A 148 11.08 -4.73 -5.57
C VAL A 148 12.42 -4.01 -5.51
N THR A 149 12.70 -3.37 -4.37
CA THR A 149 14.06 -2.97 -3.97
C THR A 149 14.37 -3.53 -2.59
N ALA A 150 15.64 -3.87 -2.34
CA ALA A 150 16.10 -4.33 -1.04
C ALA A 150 17.47 -3.75 -0.68
N GLU A 151 17.81 -3.80 0.60
CA GLU A 151 19.14 -3.41 1.14
C GLU A 151 19.60 -1.98 0.80
N ILE A 152 18.64 -1.09 0.56
CA ILE A 152 18.90 0.32 0.28
C ILE A 152 19.25 1.04 1.58
N ASN A 153 20.54 1.18 1.86
CA ASN A 153 21.04 1.88 3.05
C ASN A 153 21.06 3.42 2.88
N ASP A 154 19.98 3.99 2.35
CA ASP A 154 19.78 5.44 2.26
C ASP A 154 18.28 5.82 2.30
N PRO A 155 17.80 6.47 3.39
CA PRO A 155 16.38 6.80 3.53
C PRO A 155 15.89 7.79 2.48
N LYS A 156 16.77 8.61 1.87
CA LYS A 156 16.38 9.52 0.80
C LYS A 156 16.07 8.77 -0.50
N TYR A 157 16.83 7.71 -0.79
CA TYR A 157 16.58 6.88 -1.95
C TYR A 157 15.28 6.10 -1.78
N THR A 158 15.05 5.52 -0.59
CA THR A 158 13.78 4.84 -0.28
C THR A 158 12.59 5.81 -0.35
N TYR A 159 12.74 7.06 0.13
CA TYR A 159 11.70 8.08 0.00
C TYR A 159 11.37 8.39 -1.46
N ARG A 160 12.39 8.63 -2.31
CA ARG A 160 12.20 8.92 -3.74
C ARG A 160 11.51 7.77 -4.45
N TYR A 161 11.95 6.55 -4.20
CA TYR A 161 11.36 5.32 -4.74
C TYR A 161 9.87 5.19 -4.36
N ILE A 162 9.52 5.24 -3.06
CA ILE A 162 8.10 5.14 -2.62
C ILE A 162 7.27 6.30 -3.18
N THR A 163 7.84 7.50 -3.27
CA THR A 163 7.16 8.68 -3.81
C THR A 163 6.91 8.55 -5.31
N LEU A 164 7.86 7.99 -6.07
CA LEU A 164 7.67 7.68 -7.49
C LEU A 164 6.52 6.69 -7.67
N LEU A 165 6.54 5.57 -6.94
CA LEU A 165 5.45 4.58 -6.98
C LEU A 165 4.10 5.21 -6.66
N ARG A 166 4.05 6.07 -5.64
CA ARG A 166 2.83 6.76 -5.22
C ARG A 166 2.33 7.75 -6.27
N SER A 167 3.22 8.50 -6.91
CA SER A 167 2.87 9.46 -7.97
C SER A 167 2.35 8.79 -9.24
N GLN A 168 2.76 7.55 -9.50
CA GLN A 168 2.34 6.76 -10.66
C GLN A 168 1.37 5.62 -10.29
N ALA A 169 0.81 5.63 -9.07
CA ALA A 169 0.05 4.49 -8.55
C ALA A 169 -1.12 4.08 -9.45
N LEU A 170 -1.82 5.06 -10.03
CA LEU A 170 -2.91 4.90 -11.00
C LEU A 170 -2.50 5.38 -12.41
N GLY A 171 -1.20 5.57 -12.63
CA GLY A 171 -0.64 6.18 -13.83
C GLY A 171 -0.36 5.17 -14.95
N ASN A 172 0.47 5.60 -15.88
CA ASN A 172 0.82 4.79 -17.04
C ASN A 172 1.95 3.81 -16.69
N PHE A 173 1.68 2.50 -16.79
CA PHE A 173 2.68 1.46 -16.48
C PHE A 173 3.97 1.60 -17.29
N ARG A 174 3.90 1.92 -18.59
CA ARG A 174 5.10 2.12 -19.43
C ARG A 174 5.94 3.29 -18.91
N GLN A 175 5.31 4.34 -18.43
CA GLN A 175 6.03 5.48 -17.86
C GLN A 175 6.66 5.12 -16.52
N LEU A 176 5.90 4.46 -15.62
CA LEU A 176 6.45 3.94 -14.37
C LEU A 176 7.65 3.02 -14.59
N ALA A 177 7.56 2.10 -15.55
CA ALA A 177 8.65 1.20 -15.89
C ALA A 177 9.90 1.93 -16.40
N LYS A 178 9.77 3.09 -17.06
CA LYS A 178 10.90 3.92 -17.47
C LYS A 178 11.50 4.69 -16.29
N ASP A 179 10.64 5.27 -15.47
CA ASP A 179 11.08 6.13 -14.37
C ASP A 179 11.77 5.30 -13.28
N ILE A 180 11.30 4.07 -13.05
CA ILE A 180 11.92 3.15 -12.08
C ILE A 180 13.29 2.67 -12.55
N THR A 181 13.55 2.58 -13.86
CA THR A 181 14.86 2.18 -14.41
C THR A 181 15.99 3.10 -13.95
N ILE A 182 15.70 4.38 -13.75
CA ILE A 182 16.69 5.40 -13.39
C ILE A 182 16.55 5.86 -11.93
N ASP A 183 15.68 5.22 -11.14
CA ASP A 183 15.50 5.53 -9.73
C ASP A 183 16.77 5.16 -8.93
N PRO A 184 17.27 6.03 -8.02
CA PRO A 184 18.49 5.75 -7.27
C PRO A 184 18.45 4.49 -6.41
N ALA A 185 17.29 4.09 -5.87
CA ALA A 185 17.16 2.87 -5.11
C ALA A 185 17.25 1.65 -6.04
N MET A 186 16.58 1.69 -7.19
CA MET A 186 16.63 0.62 -8.19
C MET A 186 18.04 0.45 -8.77
N LEU A 187 18.70 1.56 -9.11
CA LEU A 187 20.08 1.56 -9.61
C LEU A 187 21.07 0.97 -8.59
N ARG A 188 20.83 1.16 -7.29
CA ARG A 188 21.62 0.52 -6.22
C ARG A 188 21.30 -0.96 -6.08
N TYR A 189 20.02 -1.32 -6.13
CA TYR A 189 19.57 -2.69 -5.91
C TYR A 189 20.06 -3.66 -7.00
N LEU A 190 19.95 -3.23 -8.26
CA LEU A 190 20.32 -4.06 -9.42
C LEU A 190 21.66 -3.64 -10.04
N ASN A 191 22.55 -3.06 -9.23
CA ASN A 191 23.94 -2.76 -9.56
C ASN A 191 24.13 -1.85 -10.79
N GLY A 192 23.11 -1.04 -11.13
CA GLY A 192 23.21 -0.01 -12.16
C GLY A 192 24.25 1.06 -11.82
N ASN A 193 24.51 1.29 -10.52
CA ASN A 193 25.58 2.19 -10.06
C ASN A 193 27.01 1.66 -10.32
N GLU A 194 27.16 0.38 -10.68
CA GLU A 194 28.45 -0.25 -11.02
C GLU A 194 28.65 -0.38 -12.54
N ASN A 195 27.64 0.02 -13.33
CA ASN A 195 27.67 -0.08 -14.77
C ASN A 195 28.70 0.89 -15.37
N THR A 196 29.67 0.37 -16.12
CA THR A 196 30.68 1.17 -16.81
C THR A 196 30.82 0.77 -18.27
N LYS A 197 31.44 1.64 -19.09
CA LYS A 197 31.68 1.35 -20.51
C LYS A 197 32.49 0.06 -20.75
N VAL A 198 33.41 -0.28 -19.83
CA VAL A 198 34.31 -1.44 -19.96
C VAL A 198 33.78 -2.69 -19.26
N ALA A 199 32.81 -2.53 -18.36
CA ALA A 199 32.13 -3.62 -17.67
C ALA A 199 30.62 -3.30 -17.59
N PRO A 200 29.86 -3.59 -18.66
CA PRO A 200 28.41 -3.42 -18.66
C PRO A 200 27.75 -4.31 -17.60
N ASN A 201 26.82 -3.76 -16.83
CA ASN A 201 26.02 -4.52 -15.86
C ASN A 201 24.63 -4.82 -16.42
N GLU A 202 24.35 -6.10 -16.63
CA GLU A 202 23.12 -6.57 -17.29
C GLU A 202 22.00 -6.90 -16.29
N ASN A 203 22.26 -6.82 -14.98
CA ASN A 203 21.37 -7.35 -13.96
C ASN A 203 19.97 -6.71 -14.03
N TYR A 204 19.88 -5.38 -14.13
CA TYR A 204 18.60 -4.70 -14.29
C TYR A 204 17.84 -5.13 -15.54
N ALA A 205 18.53 -5.24 -16.67
CA ALA A 205 17.89 -5.58 -17.95
C ALA A 205 17.32 -7.00 -17.92
N ARG A 206 17.99 -7.95 -17.24
CA ARG A 206 17.50 -9.30 -17.05
C ARG A 206 16.25 -9.32 -16.17
N GLU A 207 16.32 -8.71 -14.99
CA GLU A 207 15.19 -8.68 -14.04
C GLU A 207 13.95 -7.96 -14.60
N LEU A 208 14.13 -6.98 -15.50
CA LEU A 208 13.00 -6.31 -16.15
C LEU A 208 12.24 -7.20 -17.14
N LEU A 209 12.88 -8.24 -17.69
CA LEU A 209 12.33 -9.13 -18.71
C LEU A 209 11.79 -10.46 -18.14
N GLU A 210 12.03 -10.75 -16.86
CA GLU A 210 11.51 -11.92 -16.11
C GLU A 210 10.09 -11.67 -15.57
#